data_AF-A0A180FWK6-F1
#
_entry.id   AF-A0A180FWK6-F1
#
_cell.length_a   1.000
_cell.length_b   1.000
_cell.length_c   1.000
_cell.angle_alpha   90.00
_cell.angle_beta   90.00
_cell.angle_gamma   90.00
#
_symmetry.space_group_name_H-M   'P 1'
#
loop_
_entity.id
_entity.type
_entity.pdbx_description
1 polymer ?
#
loop_
_entity_poly.entity_id
_entity_poly.type
_entity_poly.pdbx_seq_one_letter_code
_entity_poly.pdbx_strand_id
1 'polypeptide(L)'
;MSQEPSRIRSTELEIDDPRLPELQATEHAQHVRMALRYRREQHSRRKAAKQAKWSSQELAALIDANAQVLAENVKVAFRMNARKRKALIAERTIVKRRRVTL
;
A
#
# COMPACT_ATOMS: atom_id res chain seq x y z
N MET A 1 -7.67 17.27 48.46
CA MET A 1 -8.33 17.43 47.16
C MET A 1 -7.45 18.30 46.28
N SER A 2 -6.57 17.70 45.47
CA SER A 2 -5.73 18.45 44.53
C SER A 2 -6.59 18.78 43.32
N GLN A 3 -7.01 20.04 43.17
CA GLN A 3 -7.62 20.49 41.92
C GLN A 3 -6.54 20.36 40.84
N GLU A 4 -6.80 19.57 39.79
CA GLU A 4 -5.98 19.64 38.58
C GLU A 4 -5.97 21.11 38.13
N PRO A 5 -4.80 21.68 37.79
CA PRO A 5 -4.74 23.07 37.37
C PRO A 5 -5.67 23.26 36.18
N SER A 6 -6.63 24.19 36.32
CA SER A 6 -7.58 24.57 35.28
C SER A 6 -6.78 24.94 34.04
N ARG A 7 -6.79 24.06 33.03
CA ARG A 7 -6.00 24.26 31.82
C ARG A 7 -6.73 25.30 30.97
N ILE A 8 -6.25 26.55 31.06
CA ILE A 8 -6.79 27.69 30.30
C ILE A 8 -6.72 27.33 28.82
N ARG A 9 -7.86 27.43 28.13
CA ARG A 9 -7.92 27.18 26.68
C ARG A 9 -7.45 28.41 25.92
N SER A 10 -6.89 28.22 24.73
CA SER A 10 -6.53 29.36 23.87
C SER A 10 -7.75 30.22 23.49
N THR A 11 -8.95 29.64 23.47
CA THR A 11 -10.23 30.35 23.25
C THR A 11 -10.65 31.25 24.40
N GLU A 12 -10.03 31.09 25.58
CA GLU A 12 -10.35 31.86 26.80
C GLU A 12 -9.39 33.04 27.01
N LEU A 13 -8.38 33.19 26.15
CA LEU A 13 -7.41 34.28 26.19
C LEU A 13 -7.77 35.40 25.21
N GLU A 14 -7.42 36.63 25.60
CA GLU A 14 -7.50 37.79 24.71
C GLU A 14 -6.50 37.67 23.55
N ILE A 15 -6.81 38.32 22.43
CA ILE A 15 -6.00 38.27 21.20
C ILE A 15 -4.58 38.79 21.44
N ASP A 16 -4.44 39.75 22.36
CA ASP A 16 -3.17 40.38 22.71
C ASP A 16 -2.42 39.65 23.84
N ASP A 17 -2.95 38.54 24.38
CA ASP A 17 -2.24 37.79 25.42
C ASP A 17 -0.96 37.16 24.83
N PRO A 18 0.23 37.47 25.38
CA PRO A 18 1.50 36.97 24.85
C PRO A 18 1.63 35.44 24.91
N ARG A 19 0.81 34.75 25.71
CA ARG A 19 0.79 33.28 25.84
C ARG A 19 -0.10 32.59 24.80
N LEU A 20 -0.94 33.36 24.09
CA LEU A 20 -1.89 32.84 23.10
C LEU A 20 -1.22 31.99 22.00
N PRO A 21 -0.08 32.39 21.39
CA PRO A 21 0.52 31.60 20.31
C PRO A 21 0.99 30.21 20.75
N GLU A 22 1.60 30.11 21.94
CA GLU A 22 2.08 28.84 22.49
C GLU A 22 0.92 27.91 22.86
N LEU A 23 -0.14 28.46 23.47
CA LEU A 23 -1.33 27.68 23.83
C LEU A 23 -2.07 27.19 22.59
N GLN A 24 -2.22 28.02 21.56
CA GLN A 24 -2.79 27.59 20.26
C GLN A 24 -1.96 26.49 19.61
N ALA A 25 -0.63 26.62 19.60
CA ALA A 25 0.25 25.61 19.03
C ALA A 25 0.13 24.25 19.75
N THR A 26 0.08 24.27 21.09
CA THR A 26 -0.04 23.04 21.89
C THR A 26 -1.42 22.39 21.74
N GLU A 27 -2.50 23.16 21.69
CA GLU A 27 -3.85 22.64 21.42
C GLU A 27 -3.98 22.09 20.01
N HIS A 28 -3.47 22.80 19.00
CA HIS A 28 -3.46 22.34 17.63
C HIS A 28 -2.71 21.01 17.49
N ALA A 29 -1.52 20.90 18.10
CA ALA A 29 -0.76 19.65 18.10
C ALA A 29 -1.51 18.50 18.77
N GLN A 30 -2.23 18.75 19.87
CA GLN A 30 -3.07 17.75 20.53
C GLN A 30 -4.24 17.31 19.64
N HIS A 31 -4.94 18.26 19.03
CA HIS A 31 -6.04 17.97 18.10
C HIS A 31 -5.58 17.17 16.89
N VAL A 32 -4.46 17.54 16.27
CA VAL A 32 -3.85 16.80 15.17
C VAL A 32 -3.50 15.37 15.61
N ARG A 33 -2.87 15.21 16.78
CA ARG A 33 -2.52 13.89 17.32
C ARG A 33 -3.77 13.03 17.54
N MET A 34 -4.83 13.58 18.12
CA MET A 34 -6.08 12.87 18.32
C MET A 34 -6.75 12.50 16.98
N ALA A 35 -6.84 13.43 16.03
CA ALA A 35 -7.41 13.18 14.72
C ALA A 35 -6.66 12.06 13.97
N LEU A 36 -5.33 12.09 14.01
CA LEU A 36 -4.50 11.03 13.41
C LEU A 36 -4.72 9.68 14.09
N ARG A 37 -4.84 9.65 15.43
CA ARG A 37 -5.15 8.44 16.19
C ARG A 37 -6.51 7.87 15.77
N TYR A 38 -7.56 8.68 15.79
CA TYR A 38 -8.90 8.26 15.39
C TYR A 38 -8.93 7.73 13.95
N ARG A 39 -8.24 8.40 13.02
CA ARG A 39 -8.12 7.93 11.64
C ARG A 39 -7.48 6.55 11.55
N ARG A 40 -6.40 6.30 12.31
CA ARG A 40 -5.74 4.98 12.36
C ARG A 40 -6.65 3.91 12.94
N GLU A 41 -7.33 4.20 14.05
CA GLU A 41 -8.28 3.27 14.67
C GLU A 41 -9.44 2.95 13.73
N GLN A 42 -10.03 3.94 13.07
CA GLN A 42 -11.11 3.75 12.11
C GLN A 42 -10.66 2.91 10.90
N HIS A 43 -9.47 3.16 10.37
CA HIS A 43 -8.91 2.36 9.28
C HIS A 43 -8.71 0.89 9.71
N SER A 44 -8.16 0.67 10.90
CA SER A 44 -7.98 -0.69 11.46
C SER A 44 -9.32 -1.42 11.60
N ARG A 45 -10.34 -0.76 12.18
CA ARG A 45 -11.69 -1.33 12.31
C ARG A 45 -12.31 -1.68 10.95
N ARG A 46 -12.18 -0.81 9.95
CA ARG A 46 -12.65 -1.09 8.58
C ARG A 46 -11.94 -2.29 7.96
N LYS A 47 -10.63 -2.43 8.17
CA LYS A 47 -9.84 -3.58 7.70
C LYS A 47 -10.31 -4.88 8.37
N ALA A 48 -10.51 -4.87 9.69
CA ALA A 48 -11.01 -6.01 10.44
C ALA A 48 -12.43 -6.40 10.00
N ALA A 49 -13.33 -5.44 9.84
CA ALA A 49 -14.69 -5.69 9.34
C ALA A 49 -14.70 -6.28 7.92
N LYS A 50 -13.79 -5.82 7.05
CA LYS A 50 -13.60 -6.41 5.72
C LYS A 50 -13.10 -7.85 5.80
N GLN A 51 -12.16 -8.15 6.69
CA GLN A 51 -11.70 -9.53 6.88
C GLN A 51 -12.80 -10.44 7.44
N ALA A 52 -13.60 -9.95 8.39
CA ALA A 52 -14.74 -10.69 8.94
C ALA A 52 -15.83 -10.98 7.90
N LYS A 53 -15.93 -10.20 6.82
CA LYS A 53 -16.91 -10.39 5.76
C LYS A 53 -16.63 -11.61 4.88
N TRP A 54 -15.37 -12.02 4.75
CA TRP A 54 -15.00 -13.15 3.92
C TRP A 54 -14.72 -14.35 4.80
N SER A 55 -15.33 -15.49 4.48
CA SER A 55 -14.94 -16.72 5.15
C SER A 55 -13.50 -17.09 4.77
N SER A 56 -12.80 -17.79 5.67
CA SER A 56 -11.46 -18.33 5.38
C SER A 56 -11.45 -19.15 4.08
N GLN A 57 -12.54 -19.87 3.81
CA GLN A 57 -12.72 -20.69 2.61
C GLN A 57 -12.82 -19.85 1.34
N GLU A 58 -13.56 -18.73 1.35
CA GLU A 58 -13.66 -17.83 0.19
C GLU A 58 -12.31 -17.15 -0.10
N LEU A 59 -11.56 -16.77 0.93
CA LEU A 59 -10.22 -16.21 0.77
C LEU A 59 -9.25 -17.24 0.19
N ALA A 60 -9.27 -18.47 0.67
CA ALA A 60 -8.46 -19.56 0.13
C ALA A 60 -8.79 -19.81 -1.34
N ALA A 61 -10.07 -19.89 -1.69
CA ALA A 61 -10.51 -20.08 -3.07
C ALA A 61 -10.04 -18.94 -4.01
N LEU A 62 -10.06 -17.69 -3.55
CA LEU A 62 -9.52 -16.56 -4.32
C LEU A 62 -8.01 -16.62 -4.49
N ILE A 63 -7.27 -17.03 -3.46
CA ILE A 63 -5.82 -17.20 -3.51
C ILE A 63 -5.47 -18.31 -4.52
N ASP A 64 -6.15 -19.44 -4.44
CA ASP A 64 -5.94 -20.58 -5.34
C ASP A 64 -6.26 -20.23 -6.79
N ALA A 65 -7.36 -19.53 -7.04
CA ALA A 65 -7.73 -19.06 -8.39
C ALA A 65 -6.65 -18.12 -8.97
N ASN A 66 -6.16 -17.16 -8.17
CA ASN A 66 -5.08 -16.28 -8.59
C ASN A 66 -3.77 -17.03 -8.85
N ALA A 67 -3.44 -18.00 -8.00
CA ALA A 67 -2.24 -18.82 -8.17
C ALA A 67 -2.29 -19.63 -9.48
N GLN A 68 -3.46 -20.18 -9.84
CA GLN A 68 -3.66 -20.86 -11.12
C GLN A 68 -3.44 -19.93 -12.31
N VAL A 69 -4.05 -18.75 -12.31
CA VAL A 69 -3.88 -17.75 -13.38
C VAL A 69 -2.41 -17.33 -13.54
N LEU A 70 -1.70 -17.12 -12.43
CA LEU A 70 -0.27 -16.80 -12.46
C LEU A 70 0.55 -17.96 -13.03
N ALA A 71 0.28 -19.19 -12.63
CA ALA A 71 0.97 -20.37 -13.16
C ALA A 71 0.78 -20.52 -14.67
N GLU A 72 -0.44 -20.29 -15.18
CA GLU A 72 -0.73 -20.30 -16.61
C GLU A 72 0.02 -19.20 -17.37
N ASN A 73 -0.01 -17.97 -16.86
CA ASN A 73 0.71 -16.84 -17.46
C ASN A 73 2.22 -17.10 -17.54
N VAL A 74 2.80 -17.62 -16.46
CA VAL A 74 4.22 -18.01 -16.41
C VAL A 74 4.51 -19.10 -17.45
N LYS A 75 3.67 -20.13 -17.54
CA LYS A 75 3.82 -21.21 -18.53
C LYS A 75 3.77 -20.68 -19.97
N VAL A 76 2.85 -19.75 -20.27
CA VAL A 76 2.76 -19.10 -21.57
C VAL A 76 4.02 -18.29 -21.86
N ALA A 77 4.51 -17.50 -20.90
CA ALA A 77 5.75 -16.72 -21.03
C ALA A 77 6.96 -17.63 -21.33
N PHE A 78 7.10 -18.76 -20.61
CA PHE A 78 8.15 -19.73 -20.88
C PHE A 78 8.07 -20.32 -22.30
N ARG A 79 6.86 -20.67 -22.77
CA ARG A 79 6.65 -21.16 -24.14
C ARG A 79 7.03 -20.12 -25.19
N MET A 80 6.61 -18.87 -25.00
CA MET A 80 6.97 -17.77 -25.91
C MET A 80 8.48 -17.55 -25.95
N ASN A 81 9.14 -17.55 -24.78
CA ASN A 81 10.59 -17.40 -24.70
C ASN A 81 11.33 -18.56 -25.36
N ALA A 82 10.84 -19.79 -25.23
CA ALA A 82 11.38 -20.96 -25.93
C ALA A 82 11.25 -20.82 -27.46
N ARG A 83 10.10 -20.33 -27.96
CA ARG A 83 9.91 -20.05 -29.40
C ARG A 83 10.87 -18.97 -29.90
N LYS A 84 10.99 -17.85 -29.17
CA LYS A 84 11.95 -16.78 -29.51
C LYS A 84 13.39 -17.31 -29.58
N ARG A 85 13.82 -18.13 -28.63
CA ARG A 85 15.15 -18.77 -28.66
C ARG A 85 15.35 -19.65 -29.89
N LYS A 86 14.36 -20.47 -30.24
CA LYS A 86 14.42 -21.31 -31.46
C LYS A 86 14.52 -20.47 -32.74
N ALA A 87 13.73 -19.41 -32.84
CA ALA A 87 13.77 -18.49 -33.97
C ALA A 87 15.15 -17.81 -34.12
N LEU A 88 15.71 -17.30 -33.03
CA LEU A 88 17.05 -16.70 -33.01
C LEU A 88 18.15 -17.68 -33.42
N ILE A 89 18.06 -18.95 -33.01
CA ILE A 89 19.01 -19.99 -33.43
C ILE A 89 18.90 -20.21 -34.94
N ALA A 90 17.68 -20.34 -35.48
CA ALA A 90 17.43 -20.54 -36.91
C ALA A 90 17.92 -19.37 -37.76
N GLU A 91 17.67 -18.13 -37.32
CA GLU A 91 18.19 -16.92 -37.99
C GLU A 91 19.72 -16.92 -38.01
N ARG A 92 20.38 -17.23 -36.88
CA ARG A 92 21.84 -17.31 -36.81
C ARG A 92 22.40 -18.36 -37.75
N THR A 93 21.78 -19.53 -37.90
CA THR A 93 22.24 -20.55 -38.86
C THR A 93 22.07 -20.10 -40.30
N ILE A 94 20.96 -19.43 -40.64
CA ILE A 94 20.73 -18.87 -41.98
C ILE A 94 21.80 -17.82 -42.30
N VAL A 95 22.04 -16.87 -41.39
CA VAL A 95 23.06 -15.81 -41.56
C VAL A 95 24.45 -16.42 -41.70
N LYS A 96 24.82 -17.39 -40.87
CA LYS A 96 26.11 -18.10 -40.98
C LYS A 96 26.28 -18.77 -42.34
N ARG A 97 25.26 -19.48 -42.85
CA ARG A 97 25.32 -20.13 -44.16
C ARG A 97 25.51 -19.11 -45.28
N ARG A 98 24.74 -18.01 -45.28
CA ARG A 98 24.88 -16.93 -46.26
C ARG A 98 26.28 -16.32 -46.30
N ARG A 99 26.93 -16.19 -45.14
CA ARG A 99 28.30 -15.65 -45.03
C ARG A 99 29.38 -16.59 -45.58
N VAL A 100 29.14 -17.90 -45.60
CA VAL A 100 30.08 -18.89 -46.15
C VAL A 100 29.95 -19.03 -47.66
N THR A 101 28.75 -18.75 -48.21
CA THR A 101 28.46 -18.88 -49.65
C THR A 101 28.74 -17.62 -50.47
N LEU A 102 29.17 -16.51 -49.85
CA LEU A 102 29.63 -15.28 -50.52
C LEU A 102 31.16 -15.23 -50.49
#